data_AF-A0A939AW26-F1
#
_entry.id   AF-A0A939AW26-F1
#
_cell.length_a   1.000
_cell.length_b   1.000
_cell.length_c   1.000
_cell.angle_alpha   90.00
_cell.angle_beta   90.00
_cell.angle_gamma   90.00
#
_symmetry.space_group_name_H-M   'P 1'
#
loop_
_entity.id
_entity.type
_entity.pdbx_description
1 polymer ?
#
loop_
_entity_poly.entity_id
_entity_poly.type
_entity_poly.pdbx_seq_one_letter_code
_entity_poly.pdbx_strand_id
1 'polypeptide(L)'
;MELPGRAQADSYLILIPYLHLNEVWIDGELRKYAYFQVTPAGSVIRGWDNAPHHPEVATHPHHFHAAGITASEVRTLTDVLDVLEAEYRNG
;
A
#
# COMPACT_ATOMS: atom_id res chain seq x y z
N MET A 1 34.34 30.97 -4.53
CA MET A 1 33.10 31.20 -3.78
C MET A 1 32.01 30.50 -4.56
N GLU A 2 31.67 29.27 -4.17
CA GLU A 2 30.62 28.49 -4.85
C GLU A 2 29.24 29.01 -4.44
N LEU A 3 28.33 29.08 -5.41
CA LEU A 3 26.93 29.48 -5.20
C LEU A 3 26.23 28.41 -4.35
N PRO A 4 25.34 28.79 -3.41
CA PRO A 4 24.58 27.80 -2.65
C PRO A 4 23.73 26.96 -3.60
N GLY A 5 23.86 25.63 -3.49
CA GLY A 5 23.10 24.67 -4.27
C GLY A 5 21.61 24.97 -4.19
N ARG A 6 20.94 24.90 -5.34
CA ARG A 6 19.51 25.21 -5.46
C ARG A 6 18.72 24.15 -4.69
N ALA A 7 18.07 24.55 -3.60
CA ALA A 7 17.10 23.69 -2.93
C ALA A 7 15.85 23.60 -3.82
N GLN A 8 15.52 22.38 -4.25
CA GLN A 8 14.26 22.05 -4.90
C GLN A 8 13.36 21.41 -3.85
N ALA A 9 12.17 21.95 -3.67
CA ALA A 9 11.14 21.37 -2.82
C ALA A 9 9.87 21.20 -3.65
N ASP A 10 9.47 19.95 -3.84
CA ASP A 10 8.21 19.60 -4.48
C ASP A 10 7.20 19.28 -3.38
N SER A 11 5.96 19.76 -3.52
CA SER A 11 4.88 19.52 -2.57
C SER A 11 3.67 18.97 -3.30
N TYR A 12 3.11 17.86 -2.81
CA TYR A 12 2.00 17.15 -3.43
C TYR A 12 0.84 17.02 -2.44
N LEU A 13 -0.38 17.30 -2.89
CA LEU A 13 -1.61 17.01 -2.16
C LEU A 13 -2.27 15.80 -2.81
N ILE A 14 -2.21 14.64 -2.14
CA ILE A 14 -2.85 13.42 -2.61
C ILE A 14 -4.12 13.20 -1.78
N LEU A 15 -5.29 13.36 -2.40
CA LEU A 15 -6.57 12.99 -1.80
C LEU A 15 -6.80 11.49 -2.02
N ILE A 16 -6.08 10.66 -1.27
CA ILE A 16 -6.32 9.21 -1.26
C ILE A 16 -7.70 8.99 -0.60
N PRO A 17 -8.60 8.12 -1.12
CA PRO A 17 -9.62 7.50 -0.29
C PRO A 17 -8.91 6.95 0.95
N TYR A 18 -9.50 7.13 2.14
CA TYR A 18 -8.88 6.78 3.41
C TYR A 18 -8.13 5.44 3.32
N LEU A 19 -6.86 5.43 3.74
CA LEU A 19 -6.05 4.22 3.77
C LEU A 19 -6.11 3.63 5.17
N HIS A 20 -6.75 2.47 5.31
CA HIS A 20 -6.66 1.68 6.53
C HIS A 20 -5.37 0.87 6.50
N LEU A 21 -4.55 1.00 7.54
CA LEU A 21 -3.27 0.32 7.66
C LEU A 21 -3.19 -0.47 8.99
N ASN A 22 -2.65 -1.67 8.90
CA ASN A 22 -2.27 -2.48 10.04
C ASN A 22 -0.96 -3.20 9.71
N GLU A 23 0.01 -3.15 10.61
CA GLU A 23 1.25 -3.91 10.52
C GLU A 23 1.57 -4.55 11.87
N VAL A 24 2.10 -5.77 11.85
CA VAL A 24 2.64 -6.46 13.01
C VAL A 24 4.07 -6.87 12.70
N TRP A 25 5.00 -6.28 13.42
CA TRP A 25 6.44 -6.55 13.32
C TRP A 25 6.89 -7.39 14.51
N ILE A 26 7.67 -8.45 14.26
CA ILE A 26 8.31 -9.28 15.29
C ILE A 26 9.77 -9.46 14.89
N ASP A 27 10.68 -9.08 15.79
CA ASP A 27 12.15 -9.17 15.58
C ASP A 27 12.63 -8.48 14.28
N GLY A 28 11.98 -7.39 13.89
CA GLY A 28 12.30 -6.65 12.66
C GLY A 28 11.71 -7.24 11.38
N GLU A 29 10.97 -8.35 11.46
CA GLU A 29 10.26 -8.95 10.32
C GLU A 29 8.78 -8.58 10.32
N LEU A 30 8.25 -8.21 9.15
CA LEU A 30 6.82 -7.98 8.94
C LEU A 30 6.08 -9.32 8.95
N ARG A 31 5.35 -9.60 10.02
CA ARG A 31 4.61 -10.87 10.20
C ARG A 31 3.18 -10.80 9.71
N LYS A 32 2.51 -9.67 9.93
CA LYS A 32 1.15 -9.43 9.43
C LYS A 32 1.04 -8.03 8.86
N TYR A 33 0.26 -7.89 7.80
CA TYR A 33 -0.10 -6.59 7.28
C TYR A 33 -1.50 -6.60 6.67
N ALA A 34 -2.10 -5.41 6.65
CA ALA A 34 -3.28 -5.10 5.87
C ALA A 34 -3.24 -3.62 5.46
N TYR A 35 -3.38 -3.34 4.16
CA TYR A 35 -3.47 -2.01 3.59
C TYR A 35 -4.67 -1.94 2.66
N PHE A 36 -5.73 -1.27 3.10
CA PHE A 36 -6.97 -1.17 2.34
C PHE A 36 -7.31 0.29 2.03
N GLN A 37 -7.51 0.58 0.74
CA GLN A 37 -8.24 1.78 0.36
C GLN A 37 -9.70 1.59 0.71
N VAL A 38 -10.27 2.54 1.45
CA VAL A 38 -11.66 2.51 1.87
C VAL A 38 -12.40 3.79 1.47
N THR A 39 -13.69 3.66 1.22
CA THR A 39 -14.56 4.82 1.01
C THR A 39 -14.66 5.66 2.29
N PRO A 40 -15.11 6.92 2.23
CA PRO A 40 -15.41 7.71 3.43
C PRO A 40 -16.42 7.05 4.39
N ALA A 41 -17.24 6.14 3.88
CA ALA A 41 -18.20 5.37 4.67
C ALA A 41 -17.60 4.08 5.28
N GLY A 42 -16.32 3.80 5.05
CA GLY A 42 -15.60 2.64 5.58
C GLY A 42 -15.71 1.35 4.75
N SER A 43 -16.32 1.39 3.56
CA SER A 43 -16.36 0.23 2.66
C SER A 43 -15.00 0.01 2.00
N VAL A 44 -14.51 -1.23 1.97
CA VAL A 44 -13.27 -1.59 1.26
C VAL A 44 -13.45 -1.42 -0.25
N ILE A 45 -12.53 -0.71 -0.89
CA ILE A 45 -12.43 -0.55 -2.33
C ILE A 45 -11.50 -1.62 -2.90
N ARG A 46 -10.28 -1.67 -2.38
CA ARG A 46 -9.23 -2.65 -2.73
C ARG A 46 -8.11 -2.62 -1.68
N GLY A 47 -7.26 -3.63 -1.65
CA GLY A 47 -6.12 -3.63 -0.73
C GLY A 47 -5.33 -4.93 -0.67
N TRP A 48 -4.23 -4.89 0.06
CA TRP A 48 -3.30 -6.00 0.23
C TRP A 48 -3.34 -6.47 1.68
N ASP A 49 -3.34 -7.78 1.90
CA ASP A 49 -3.09 -8.36 3.22
C ASP A 49 -2.42 -9.73 3.11
N ASN A 50 -2.07 -10.30 4.27
CA ASN A 50 -1.50 -11.63 4.38
C ASN A 50 -2.23 -12.54 5.38
N ALA A 51 -3.51 -12.29 5.64
CA ALA A 51 -4.33 -13.24 6.39
C ALA A 51 -4.41 -14.57 5.61
N PRO A 52 -4.25 -15.74 6.25
CA PRO A 52 -4.14 -17.02 5.55
C PRO A 52 -5.52 -17.61 5.15
N HIS A 53 -6.38 -16.78 4.56
CA HIS A 53 -7.77 -17.13 4.18
C HIS A 53 -7.98 -17.47 2.69
N HIS A 54 -6.96 -17.26 1.85
CA HIS A 54 -6.99 -17.58 0.41
C HIS A 54 -5.86 -18.57 0.04
N PRO A 55 -5.98 -19.87 0.38
CA PRO A 55 -4.96 -20.89 0.07
C PRO A 55 -4.82 -21.20 -1.43
N GLU A 56 -5.82 -20.84 -2.24
CA GLU A 56 -5.83 -21.04 -3.70
C GLU A 56 -4.88 -20.10 -4.46
N VAL A 57 -4.40 -19.03 -3.82
CA VAL A 57 -3.55 -18.02 -4.44
C VAL A 57 -2.09 -18.49 -4.46
N ALA A 58 -1.42 -18.36 -5.61
CA ALA A 58 -0.04 -18.82 -5.79
C ALA A 58 0.97 -18.20 -4.81
N THR A 59 0.72 -16.98 -4.33
CA THR A 59 1.58 -16.25 -3.38
C THR A 59 1.11 -16.38 -1.93
N HIS A 60 0.30 -17.38 -1.59
CA HIS A 60 -0.24 -17.58 -0.24
C HIS A 60 0.84 -17.43 0.85
N PRO A 61 0.60 -16.66 1.93
CA PRO A 61 -0.68 -16.03 2.29
C PRO A 61 -0.92 -14.66 1.67
N HIS A 62 0.00 -14.14 0.85
CA HIS A 62 -0.03 -12.78 0.33
C HIS A 62 -0.97 -12.67 -0.87
N HIS A 63 -1.87 -11.71 -0.84
CA HIS A 63 -2.84 -11.51 -1.92
C HIS A 63 -3.34 -10.07 -1.96
N PHE A 64 -4.02 -9.74 -3.04
CA PHE A 64 -4.65 -8.44 -3.29
C PHE A 64 -6.15 -8.61 -3.53
N HIS A 65 -6.95 -7.83 -2.81
CA HIS A 65 -8.40 -7.72 -2.94
C HIS A 65 -8.75 -6.56 -3.87
N ALA A 66 -9.54 -6.81 -4.90
CA ALA A 66 -10.24 -5.79 -5.69
C ALA A 66 -11.63 -6.32 -6.09
N ALA A 67 -11.93 -6.43 -7.39
CA ALA A 67 -13.12 -7.15 -7.87
C ALA A 67 -13.06 -8.67 -7.63
N GLY A 68 -11.87 -9.19 -7.30
CA GLY A 68 -11.61 -10.56 -6.92
C GLY A 68 -10.31 -10.65 -6.14
N ILE A 69 -9.79 -11.87 -5.98
CA ILE A 69 -8.52 -12.13 -5.29
C ILE A 69 -7.44 -12.42 -6.31
N THR A 70 -6.32 -11.72 -6.24
CA THR A 70 -5.17 -11.94 -7.11
C THR A 70 -3.89 -12.16 -6.31
N ALA A 71 -2.95 -12.88 -6.90
CA ALA A 71 -1.61 -13.03 -6.35
C ALA A 71 -0.92 -11.68 -6.16
N SER A 72 -0.14 -11.57 -5.09
CA SER A 72 0.69 -10.42 -4.80
C SER A 72 1.90 -10.88 -4.00
N GLU A 73 3.06 -10.33 -4.33
CA GLU A 73 4.23 -10.45 -3.47
C GLU A 73 3.99 -9.75 -2.12
N VAL A 74 4.87 -10.02 -1.16
CA VAL A 74 4.90 -9.29 0.11
C VAL A 74 4.95 -7.78 -0.15
N ARG A 75 4.18 -7.00 0.61
CA ARG A 75 4.19 -5.54 0.53
C ARG A 75 4.44 -4.90 1.89
N THR A 76 5.30 -3.91 1.89
CA THR A 76 5.45 -2.93 2.98
C THR A 76 4.53 -1.73 2.74
N LEU A 77 4.35 -0.89 3.75
CA LEU A 77 3.66 0.40 3.58
C LEU A 77 4.30 1.25 2.46
N THR A 78 5.64 1.28 2.37
CA THR A 78 6.34 2.04 1.32
C THR A 78 5.97 1.52 -0.07
N ASP A 79 5.99 0.21 -0.28
CA ASP A 79 5.60 -0.38 -1.57
C ASP A 79 4.17 0.02 -1.98
N VAL A 80 3.26 0.05 -1.01
CA VAL A 80 1.86 0.44 -1.26
C VAL A 80 1.76 1.92 -1.59
N LEU A 81 2.42 2.78 -0.82
CA LEU A 81 2.41 4.23 -1.06
C LEU A 81 3.00 4.58 -2.43
N ASP A 82 4.07 3.92 -2.85
CA ASP A 82 4.67 4.12 -4.17
C ASP A 82 3.71 3.75 -5.31
N VAL A 83 2.99 2.62 -5.16
CA VAL A 83 1.95 2.21 -6.12
C VAL A 83 0.84 3.25 -6.19
N LEU A 84 0.32 3.68 -5.03
CA LEU A 84 -0.78 4.64 -4.99
C LEU A 84 -0.36 5.99 -5.57
N GLU A 85 0.83 6.49 -5.22
CA GLU A 85 1.36 7.73 -5.77
C GLU A 85 1.49 7.65 -7.29
N ALA A 86 2.04 6.55 -7.82
CA ALA A 86 2.18 6.35 -9.25
C ALA A 86 0.82 6.32 -9.97
N GLU A 87 -0.21 5.71 -9.39
CA GLU A 87 -1.56 5.69 -9.95
C GLU A 87 -2.18 7.10 -9.97
N TYR A 88 -2.09 7.86 -8.87
CA TYR A 88 -2.65 9.23 -8.80
C TYR A 88 -1.89 10.26 -9.64
N ARG A 89 -0.63 10.01 -9.97
CA ARG A 89 0.12 10.86 -10.92
C ARG A 89 -0.28 10.64 -12.37
N ASN A 90 -0.80 9.47 -12.71
CA ASN A 90 -1.04 9.03 -14.09
C ASN A 90 -2.53 8.95 -14.47
N GLY A 91 -3.46 9.18 -13.53
CA GLY A 91 -4.90 9.25 -13.75
C GLY A 91 -5.42 10.68 -13.76
#